data_AF-D6BD11-F1
#
_entry.id   AF-D6BD11-F1
#
_cell.length_a   1.000
_cell.length_b   1.000
_cell.length_c   1.000
_cell.angle_alpha   90.00
_cell.angle_beta   90.00
_cell.angle_gamma   90.00
#
_symmetry.space_group_name_H-M   'P 1'
#
loop_
_entity.id
_entity.type
_entity.pdbx_description
1 polymer ?
#
loop_
_entity_poly.entity_id
_entity_poly.type
_entity_poly.pdbx_seq_one_letter_code
_entity_poly.pdbx_strand_id
1 'polypeptide(L)'
;MLDINFLGKVKIEYNGVDITDKFGAKTKALLSLLILNKDKPLNREKIILYLWPDSTEDSGKFNLRFNLWQLRNIIGSDERGNKFLHTGRSHCGINENYNYNCDVTDIKAFNLKENVSIKKLEELRKKFSGEFFEGFYFKKCNDFNENIILERSYFEEQKIKILLKLVSLYEVEENFEKCSEILKELINIEPYDEEIALRILEIYEKNGKRSLAILFYDDFKKKFMTFLGISPCEELEKKYLEIKSKNISKEKIDNKNKVTFKNKNELLLETHCVGEIEYYWTNNLLDKILENINISNYLNEKEIKDLGYININLFTDALLLIPPKVRIINILLKLLEKLTTEYNLIVKIIQIEKIDYISKIFLEEIERREFITIKE
;
A
#
# COMPACT_ATOMS: atom_id res chain seq x y z
N MET A 1 -19.20 -7.82 33.66
CA MET A 1 -18.46 -6.67 33.10
C MET A 1 -19.03 -6.29 31.74
N LEU A 2 -19.06 -4.99 31.42
CA LEU A 2 -19.50 -4.46 30.12
C LEU A 2 -18.27 -4.24 29.22
N ASP A 3 -18.31 -4.76 27.99
CA ASP A 3 -17.28 -4.57 26.96
C ASP A 3 -17.93 -3.98 25.70
N ILE A 4 -17.30 -2.96 25.13
CA ILE A 4 -17.85 -2.17 24.03
C ILE A 4 -16.77 -1.96 22.97
N ASN A 5 -17.06 -2.43 21.76
CA ASN A 5 -16.21 -2.24 20.60
C ASN A 5 -16.90 -1.34 19.57
N PHE A 6 -16.22 -0.26 19.20
CA PHE A 6 -16.62 0.63 18.12
C PHE A 6 -15.60 0.72 16.98
N LEU A 7 -14.37 0.22 17.16
CA LEU A 7 -13.30 0.23 16.15
C LEU A 7 -13.42 -0.99 15.23
N GLY A 8 -14.43 -0.93 14.36
CA GLY A 8 -14.92 -1.98 13.48
C GLY A 8 -16.43 -2.09 13.58
N LYS A 9 -16.98 -3.27 13.29
CA LYS A 9 -18.40 -3.56 13.52
C LYS A 9 -18.73 -3.41 15.00
N VAL A 10 -19.74 -2.59 15.28
CA VAL A 10 -20.15 -2.31 16.67
C VAL A 10 -20.53 -3.60 17.37
N LYS A 11 -19.87 -3.89 18.49
CA LYS A 11 -20.13 -5.04 19.36
C LYS A 11 -20.27 -4.57 20.80
N ILE A 12 -21.29 -5.08 21.51
CA ILE A 12 -21.56 -4.74 22.90
C ILE A 12 -21.84 -6.04 23.64
N GLU A 13 -20.98 -6.37 24.59
CA GLU A 13 -21.10 -7.55 25.44
C GLU A 13 -21.33 -7.15 26.90
N TYR A 14 -22.26 -7.83 27.56
CA TYR A 14 -22.51 -7.63 28.98
C TYR A 14 -22.49 -8.97 29.71
N ASN A 15 -21.56 -9.11 30.66
CA ASN A 15 -21.29 -10.35 31.38
C ASN A 15 -20.98 -11.54 30.44
N GLY A 16 -20.23 -11.28 29.37
CA GLY A 16 -19.85 -12.28 28.36
C GLY A 16 -20.97 -12.68 27.39
N VAL A 17 -22.14 -12.02 27.45
CA VAL A 17 -23.25 -12.24 26.52
C VAL A 17 -23.30 -11.09 25.53
N ASP A 18 -23.31 -11.41 24.23
CA ASP A 18 -23.53 -10.43 23.18
C ASP A 18 -24.95 -9.86 23.27
N ILE A 19 -25.04 -8.55 23.49
CA ILE A 19 -26.29 -7.79 23.59
C ILE A 19 -26.41 -6.74 22.47
N THR A 20 -25.55 -6.81 21.46
CA THR A 20 -25.49 -5.85 20.34
C THR A 20 -26.85 -5.67 19.67
N ASP A 21 -27.56 -6.76 19.41
CA ASP A 21 -28.85 -6.74 18.70
C ASP A 21 -30.03 -6.27 19.57
N LYS A 22 -29.83 -6.17 20.90
CA LYS A 22 -30.82 -5.54 21.79
C LYS A 22 -30.88 -4.03 21.62
N PHE A 23 -29.88 -3.44 20.96
CA PHE A 23 -29.79 -2.01 20.71
C PHE A 23 -30.03 -1.67 19.24
N GLY A 24 -30.99 -0.78 19.00
CA GLY A 24 -31.18 -0.18 17.68
C GLY A 24 -30.00 0.72 17.31
N ALA A 25 -29.91 1.07 16.02
CA ALA A 25 -28.82 1.92 15.50
C ALA A 25 -28.73 3.26 16.25
N LYS A 26 -29.86 3.90 16.57
CA LYS A 26 -29.88 5.16 17.33
C LYS A 26 -29.44 5.02 18.78
N THR A 27 -29.68 3.86 19.41
CA THR A 27 -29.20 3.58 20.76
C THR A 27 -27.70 3.37 20.78
N LYS A 28 -27.15 2.66 19.78
CA LYS A 28 -25.70 2.50 19.57
C LYS A 28 -25.02 3.86 19.34
N ALA A 29 -25.60 4.70 18.49
CA ALA A 29 -25.13 6.07 18.25
C ALA A 29 -25.16 6.96 19.50
N LEU A 30 -26.22 6.86 20.31
CA LEU A 30 -26.28 7.55 21.59
C LEU A 30 -25.17 7.07 22.52
N LEU A 31 -24.97 5.75 22.63
CA LEU A 31 -23.93 5.18 23.47
C LEU A 31 -22.54 5.69 23.07
N SER A 32 -22.24 5.75 21.77
CA SER A 32 -20.95 6.25 21.30
C SER A 32 -20.76 7.74 21.59
N LEU A 33 -21.78 8.59 21.38
CA LEU A 33 -21.72 10.00 21.75
C LEU A 33 -21.43 10.19 23.25
N LEU A 34 -22.06 9.39 24.11
CA LEU A 34 -21.83 9.46 25.56
C LEU A 34 -20.41 9.00 25.94
N ILE A 35 -19.87 7.97 25.27
CA ILE A 35 -18.51 7.45 25.50
C ILE A 35 -17.45 8.45 25.04
N LEU A 36 -17.58 8.97 23.81
CA LEU A 36 -16.62 9.89 23.21
C LEU A 36 -16.55 11.23 23.96
N ASN A 37 -17.62 11.60 24.67
CA ASN A 37 -17.74 12.85 25.41
C ASN A 37 -17.77 12.64 26.94
N LYS A 38 -17.16 11.56 27.44
CA LYS A 38 -17.15 11.23 28.88
C LYS A 38 -16.67 12.41 29.76
N ASP A 39 -15.58 13.07 29.38
CA ASP A 39 -14.98 14.15 30.17
C ASP A 39 -15.66 15.53 29.96
N LYS A 40 -16.44 15.66 28.89
CA LYS A 40 -17.17 16.90 28.54
C LYS A 40 -18.60 16.55 28.13
N PRO A 41 -19.49 16.25 29.10
CA PRO A 41 -20.84 15.76 28.81
C PRO A 41 -21.63 16.67 27.88
N LEU A 42 -22.25 16.08 26.85
CA LEU A 42 -23.12 16.80 25.94
C LEU A 42 -24.45 17.17 26.62
N ASN A 43 -24.96 18.36 26.29
CA ASN A 43 -26.32 18.72 26.67
C ASN A 43 -27.34 17.88 25.87
N ARG A 44 -28.53 17.70 26.44
CA ARG A 44 -29.57 16.85 25.82
C ARG A 44 -30.03 17.37 24.45
N GLU A 45 -30.07 18.68 24.27
CA GLU A 45 -30.47 19.34 23.02
C GLU A 45 -29.50 19.02 21.87
N LYS A 46 -28.19 19.10 22.11
CA LYS A 46 -27.16 18.77 21.12
C LYS A 46 -27.20 17.29 20.73
N ILE A 47 -27.44 16.40 21.70
CA ILE A 47 -27.64 14.96 21.39
C ILE A 47 -28.87 14.77 20.49
N ILE A 48 -29.97 15.50 20.76
CA ILE A 48 -31.18 15.44 19.93
C ILE A 48 -30.89 15.95 18.51
N LEU A 49 -30.17 17.05 18.37
CA LEU A 49 -29.78 17.58 17.06
C LEU A 49 -28.92 16.59 16.27
N TYR A 50 -27.98 15.89 16.91
CA TYR A 50 -27.18 14.86 16.24
C TYR A 50 -28.02 13.65 15.78
N LEU A 51 -28.89 13.14 16.65
CA LEU A 51 -29.52 11.84 16.44
C LEU A 51 -30.92 11.91 15.82
N TRP A 52 -31.63 13.03 15.99
CA TRP A 52 -33.00 13.24 15.53
C TRP A 52 -33.23 14.68 15.06
N PRO A 53 -32.45 15.19 14.09
CA PRO A 53 -32.50 16.60 13.68
C PRO A 53 -33.87 17.03 13.11
N ASP A 54 -34.59 16.12 12.45
CA ASP A 54 -35.91 16.40 11.87
C ASP A 54 -37.06 16.29 12.89
N SER A 55 -36.79 15.89 14.13
CA SER A 55 -37.85 15.70 15.12
C SER A 55 -38.28 17.03 15.72
N THR A 56 -39.59 17.13 16.02
CA THR A 56 -40.06 18.20 16.91
C THR A 56 -39.38 18.07 18.27
N GLU A 57 -39.32 19.17 19.03
CA GLU A 57 -38.66 19.21 20.33
C GLU A 57 -39.17 18.12 21.29
N ASP A 58 -40.50 17.94 21.37
CA ASP A 58 -41.12 16.91 22.22
C ASP A 58 -40.79 15.49 21.75
N SER A 59 -40.83 15.24 20.44
CA SER A 59 -40.48 13.94 19.86
C SER A 59 -39.01 13.60 20.09
N GLY A 60 -38.11 14.57 19.92
CA GLY A 60 -36.68 14.42 20.19
C GLY A 60 -36.40 14.11 21.66
N LYS A 61 -37.05 14.85 22.57
CA LYS A 61 -36.96 14.60 24.03
C LYS A 61 -37.47 13.21 24.41
N PHE A 62 -38.58 12.76 23.81
CA PHE A 62 -39.13 11.42 24.01
C PHE A 62 -38.15 10.34 23.52
N ASN A 63 -37.65 10.47 22.28
CA ASN A 63 -36.71 9.53 21.68
C ASN A 63 -35.42 9.40 22.52
N LEU A 64 -34.85 10.53 22.97
CA LEU A 64 -33.68 10.51 23.84
C LEU A 64 -33.98 9.80 25.16
N ARG A 65 -35.14 10.09 25.78
CA ARG A 65 -35.53 9.45 27.05
C ARG A 65 -35.72 7.95 26.90
N PHE A 66 -36.34 7.50 25.80
CA PHE A 66 -36.52 6.10 25.47
C PHE A 66 -35.18 5.37 25.28
N ASN A 67 -34.26 5.94 24.48
CA ASN A 67 -32.96 5.31 24.23
C ASN A 67 -32.08 5.26 25.50
N LEU A 68 -32.10 6.30 26.35
CA LEU A 68 -31.44 6.27 27.66
C LEU A 68 -32.05 5.22 28.60
N TRP A 69 -33.37 5.05 28.57
CA TRP A 69 -34.06 4.01 29.31
C TRP A 69 -33.67 2.61 28.82
N GLN A 70 -33.58 2.39 27.50
CA GLN A 70 -33.13 1.11 26.94
C GLN A 70 -31.71 0.76 27.41
N LEU A 71 -30.77 1.71 27.32
CA LEU A 71 -29.40 1.53 27.82
C LEU A 71 -29.41 1.14 29.31
N ARG A 72 -30.17 1.85 30.14
CA ARG A 72 -30.26 1.59 31.59
C ARG A 72 -30.88 0.22 31.93
N ASN A 73 -31.86 -0.22 31.14
CA ASN A 73 -32.57 -1.46 31.45
C ASN A 73 -31.81 -2.70 30.99
N ILE A 74 -31.07 -2.59 29.88
CA ILE A 74 -30.29 -3.70 29.35
C ILE A 74 -28.93 -3.79 30.04
N ILE A 75 -28.28 -2.64 30.29
CA ILE A 75 -27.01 -2.56 31.02
C ILE A 75 -27.33 -2.35 32.50
N GLY A 76 -27.21 -3.42 33.27
CA GLY A 76 -27.44 -3.40 34.71
C GLY A 76 -26.38 -2.64 35.50
N SER A 77 -26.42 -2.79 36.83
CA SER A 77 -25.34 -2.29 37.69
C SER A 77 -24.06 -3.12 37.52
N ASP A 78 -22.91 -2.51 37.84
CA ASP A 78 -21.66 -3.25 38.00
C ASP A 78 -21.64 -4.02 39.34
N GLU A 79 -20.55 -4.75 39.59
CA GLU A 79 -20.34 -5.53 40.83
C GLU A 79 -20.34 -4.67 42.10
N ARG A 80 -20.12 -3.35 41.96
CA ARG A 80 -20.12 -2.38 43.05
C ARG A 80 -21.49 -1.69 43.21
N GLY A 81 -22.49 -2.11 42.44
CA GLY A 81 -23.84 -1.53 42.45
C GLY A 81 -23.98 -0.21 41.70
N ASN A 82 -22.91 0.28 41.05
CA ASN A 82 -22.96 1.52 40.28
C ASN A 82 -23.83 1.33 39.03
N LYS A 83 -24.67 2.31 38.72
CA LYS A 83 -25.45 2.34 37.48
C LYS A 83 -24.59 2.87 36.34
N PHE A 84 -24.76 2.35 35.13
CA PHE A 84 -23.96 2.74 33.96
C PHE A 84 -24.12 4.21 33.57
N LEU A 85 -25.33 4.75 33.62
CA LEU A 85 -25.62 6.12 33.19
C LEU A 85 -25.82 7.08 34.37
N HIS A 86 -25.22 8.25 34.27
CA HIS A 86 -25.56 9.42 35.07
C HIS A 86 -26.52 10.31 34.26
N THR A 87 -27.75 10.52 34.75
CA THR A 87 -28.75 11.37 34.07
C THR A 87 -29.17 12.53 34.95
N GLY A 88 -28.79 13.74 34.56
CA GLY A 88 -29.28 15.00 35.16
C GLY A 88 -30.45 15.61 34.38
N ARG A 89 -30.91 16.79 34.80
CA ARG A 89 -31.99 17.52 34.13
C ARG A 89 -31.59 18.02 32.73
N SER A 90 -30.37 18.55 32.58
CA SER A 90 -29.85 19.17 31.33
C SER A 90 -28.78 18.35 30.62
N HIS A 91 -28.16 17.38 31.31
CA HIS A 91 -27.04 16.58 30.79
C HIS A 91 -27.27 15.09 31.04
N CYS A 92 -26.71 14.26 30.17
CA CYS A 92 -26.55 12.83 30.40
C CYS A 92 -25.15 12.40 30.00
N GLY A 93 -24.59 11.48 30.78
CA GLY A 93 -23.23 10.97 30.61
C GLY A 93 -23.09 9.57 31.18
N ILE A 94 -21.90 9.02 31.03
CA ILE A 94 -21.54 7.74 31.64
C ILE A 94 -21.13 8.00 33.08
N ASN A 95 -21.53 7.12 33.98
CA ASN A 95 -21.06 7.16 35.35
C ASN A 95 -19.58 6.77 35.39
N GLU A 96 -18.71 7.69 35.79
CA GLU A 96 -17.27 7.47 35.86
C GLU A 96 -16.87 6.33 36.79
N ASN A 97 -17.70 6.05 37.81
CA ASN A 97 -17.46 4.97 38.77
C ASN A 97 -17.89 3.58 38.24
N TYR A 98 -18.62 3.53 37.12
CA TYR A 98 -19.04 2.27 36.53
C TYR A 98 -17.84 1.61 35.83
N ASN A 99 -17.56 0.36 36.16
CA ASN A 99 -16.47 -0.39 35.51
C ASN A 99 -16.90 -0.96 34.15
N TYR A 100 -16.25 -0.52 33.07
CA TYR A 100 -16.45 -1.03 31.71
C TYR A 100 -15.15 -0.97 30.91
N ASN A 101 -15.06 -1.82 29.90
CA ASN A 101 -14.02 -1.76 28.88
C ASN A 101 -14.59 -1.13 27.62
N CYS A 102 -13.82 -0.28 26.96
CA CYS A 102 -14.17 0.23 25.65
C CYS A 102 -12.92 0.49 24.82
N ASP A 103 -12.91 0.00 23.59
CA ASP A 103 -11.76 0.14 22.70
C ASP A 103 -11.39 1.62 22.44
N VAL A 104 -12.36 2.47 22.16
CA VAL A 104 -12.11 3.90 21.91
C VAL A 104 -11.60 4.64 23.14
N THR A 105 -12.05 4.26 24.36
CA THR A 105 -11.54 4.90 25.58
C THR A 105 -10.10 4.49 25.85
N ASP A 106 -9.77 3.23 25.57
CA ASP A 106 -8.40 2.73 25.75
C ASP A 106 -7.43 3.36 24.76
N ILE A 107 -7.86 3.62 23.52
CA ILE A 107 -7.07 4.35 22.53
C ILE A 107 -6.97 5.84 22.88
N LYS A 108 -8.05 6.50 23.31
CA LYS A 108 -8.00 7.92 23.70
C LYS A 108 -7.17 8.18 24.96
N ALA A 109 -7.09 7.21 25.87
CA ALA A 109 -6.25 7.27 27.06
C ALA A 109 -4.76 6.99 26.77
N PHE A 110 -4.43 6.47 25.59
CA PHE A 110 -3.05 6.13 25.23
C PHE A 110 -2.23 7.39 24.93
N ASN A 111 -1.06 7.48 25.58
CA ASN A 111 -0.12 8.59 25.41
C ASN A 111 1.23 8.07 24.87
N LEU A 112 1.57 8.50 23.65
CA LEU A 112 2.80 8.10 22.95
C LEU A 112 4.09 8.55 23.64
N LYS A 113 4.02 9.54 24.53
CA LYS A 113 5.19 10.08 25.24
C LYS A 113 5.64 9.19 26.40
N GLU A 114 4.82 8.24 26.82
CA GLU A 114 5.14 7.33 27.91
C GLU A 114 5.97 6.14 27.42
N ASN A 115 6.79 5.58 28.30
CA ASN A 115 7.52 4.34 28.02
C ASN A 115 6.55 3.16 28.06
N VAL A 116 5.88 2.92 26.93
CA VAL A 116 4.90 1.86 26.77
C VAL A 116 5.58 0.58 26.27
N SER A 117 5.27 -0.54 26.91
CA SER A 117 5.80 -1.86 26.51
C SER A 117 5.20 -2.33 25.17
N ILE A 118 5.98 -3.15 24.45
CA ILE A 118 5.52 -3.82 23.21
C ILE A 118 4.20 -4.56 23.44
N LYS A 119 4.09 -5.29 24.56
CA LYS A 119 2.87 -6.03 24.91
C LYS A 119 1.64 -5.13 24.95
N LYS A 120 1.74 -3.96 25.59
CA LYS A 120 0.62 -3.02 25.69
C LYS A 120 0.26 -2.43 24.32
N LEU A 121 1.24 -2.12 23.48
CA LEU A 121 0.99 -1.64 22.12
C LEU A 121 0.33 -2.70 21.22
N GLU A 122 0.73 -3.97 21.34
CA GLU A 122 0.07 -5.08 20.64
C GLU A 122 -1.37 -5.29 21.12
N GLU A 123 -1.64 -5.11 22.42
CA GLU A 123 -3.01 -5.11 22.96
C GLU A 123 -3.85 -3.97 22.36
N LEU A 124 -3.27 -2.77 22.18
CA LEU A 124 -3.97 -1.65 21.53
C LEU A 124 -4.18 -1.89 20.04
N ARG A 125 -3.16 -2.41 19.32
CA ARG A 125 -3.25 -2.78 17.90
C ARG A 125 -4.42 -3.74 17.65
N LYS A 126 -4.58 -4.75 18.52
CA LYS A 126 -5.68 -5.75 18.42
C LYS A 126 -7.09 -5.18 18.59
N LYS A 127 -7.23 -3.98 19.17
CA LYS A 127 -8.54 -3.31 19.31
C LYS A 127 -9.08 -2.79 17.99
N PHE A 128 -8.22 -2.56 16.99
CA PHE A 128 -8.63 -2.12 15.66
C PHE A 128 -9.05 -3.32 14.82
N SER A 129 -10.36 -3.59 14.77
CA SER A 129 -10.94 -4.59 13.86
C SER A 129 -11.48 -4.00 12.56
N GLY A 130 -11.63 -2.68 12.52
CA GLY A 130 -12.04 -1.89 11.36
C GLY A 130 -12.08 -0.40 11.68
N GLU A 131 -12.70 0.40 10.82
CA GLU A 131 -12.93 1.83 11.07
C GLU A 131 -13.95 2.06 12.19
N PHE A 132 -13.92 3.23 12.83
CA PHE A 132 -14.91 3.60 13.82
C PHE A 132 -16.34 3.52 13.25
N PHE A 133 -17.24 2.79 13.91
CA PHE A 133 -18.62 2.59 13.45
C PHE A 133 -18.69 2.03 12.02
N GLU A 134 -17.93 0.99 11.74
CA GLU A 134 -17.88 0.36 10.41
C GLU A 134 -19.29 -0.01 9.91
N GLY A 135 -19.58 0.37 8.67
CA GLY A 135 -20.86 0.09 8.02
C GLY A 135 -22.06 0.93 8.50
N PHE A 136 -21.88 1.87 9.43
CA PHE A 136 -22.95 2.76 9.86
C PHE A 136 -23.03 4.04 9.02
N TYR A 137 -24.24 4.37 8.59
CA TYR A 137 -24.61 5.67 8.06
C TYR A 137 -26.03 6.01 8.50
N PHE A 138 -26.21 7.20 9.08
CA PHE A 138 -27.50 7.61 9.64
C PHE A 138 -28.20 8.59 8.72
N LYS A 139 -29.24 8.11 8.03
CA LYS A 139 -30.04 8.94 7.12
C LYS A 139 -30.51 10.23 7.81
N LYS A 140 -30.32 11.36 7.13
CA LYS A 140 -30.65 12.73 7.57
C LYS A 140 -29.98 13.20 8.87
N CYS A 141 -28.89 12.57 9.30
CA CYS A 141 -28.16 12.96 10.50
C CYS A 141 -26.76 13.46 10.13
N ASN A 142 -26.70 14.51 9.32
CA ASN A 142 -25.47 14.98 8.67
C ASN A 142 -24.40 15.33 9.70
N ASP A 143 -24.70 16.16 10.69
CA ASP A 143 -23.76 16.54 11.75
C ASP A 143 -23.17 15.32 12.48
N PHE A 144 -23.98 14.27 12.68
CA PHE A 144 -23.51 13.04 13.34
C PHE A 144 -22.67 12.18 12.40
N ASN A 145 -23.03 12.08 11.13
CA ASN A 145 -22.22 11.38 10.14
C ASN A 145 -20.86 12.10 9.93
N GLU A 146 -20.84 13.43 9.94
CA GLU A 146 -19.60 14.21 9.94
C GLU A 146 -18.75 13.91 11.17
N ASN A 147 -19.36 13.85 12.36
CA ASN A 147 -18.65 13.43 13.56
C ASN A 147 -18.08 12.01 13.42
N ILE A 148 -18.82 11.04 12.86
CA ILE A 148 -18.29 9.69 12.59
C ILE A 148 -17.06 9.76 11.68
N ILE A 149 -17.09 10.55 10.61
CA ILE A 149 -15.94 10.70 9.69
C ILE A 149 -14.73 11.26 10.43
N LEU A 150 -14.91 12.31 11.25
CA LEU A 150 -13.84 12.90 12.04
C LEU A 150 -13.23 11.90 13.03
N GLU A 151 -14.06 11.12 13.73
CA GLU A 151 -13.57 10.10 14.66
C GLU A 151 -12.84 8.97 13.91
N ARG A 152 -13.31 8.55 12.71
CA ARG A 152 -12.60 7.57 11.87
C ARG A 152 -11.19 8.05 11.52
N SER A 153 -11.05 9.27 11.02
CA SER A 153 -9.73 9.85 10.71
C SER A 153 -8.85 9.95 11.96
N TYR A 154 -9.41 10.38 13.10
CA TYR A 154 -8.67 10.43 14.36
C TYR A 154 -8.14 9.05 14.79
N PHE A 155 -8.98 8.02 14.75
CA PHE A 155 -8.59 6.68 15.19
C PHE A 155 -7.63 5.98 14.21
N GLU A 156 -7.74 6.26 12.91
CA GLU A 156 -6.76 5.82 11.91
C GLU A 156 -5.37 6.45 12.19
N GLU A 157 -5.32 7.75 12.48
CA GLU A 157 -4.08 8.43 12.88
C GLU A 157 -3.48 7.81 14.16
N GLN A 158 -4.31 7.50 15.16
CA GLN A 158 -3.83 6.81 16.36
C GLN A 158 -3.29 5.40 16.05
N LYS A 159 -3.95 4.68 15.15
CA LYS A 159 -3.51 3.35 14.70
C LYS A 159 -2.13 3.45 14.07
N ILE A 160 -1.92 4.38 13.12
CA ILE A 160 -0.64 4.62 12.46
C ILE A 160 0.45 4.91 13.50
N LYS A 161 0.17 5.80 14.47
CA LYS A 161 1.11 6.14 15.56
C LYS A 161 1.50 4.93 16.41
N ILE A 162 0.55 4.06 16.76
CA ILE A 162 0.79 2.82 17.51
C ILE A 162 1.67 1.87 16.69
N LEU A 163 1.36 1.68 15.41
CA LEU A 163 2.11 0.80 14.52
C LEU A 163 3.55 1.31 14.33
N LEU A 164 3.75 2.59 14.04
CA LEU A 164 5.08 3.18 13.90
C LEU A 164 5.93 3.00 15.17
N LYS A 165 5.33 3.21 16.35
CA LYS A 165 6.00 2.98 17.64
C LYS A 165 6.38 1.51 17.84
N LEU A 166 5.50 0.58 17.47
CA LEU A 166 5.80 -0.86 17.50
C LEU A 166 6.98 -1.20 16.59
N VAL A 167 7.02 -0.69 15.36
CA VAL A 167 8.15 -0.93 14.45
C VAL A 167 9.45 -0.43 15.06
N SER A 168 9.45 0.78 15.65
CA SER A 168 10.66 1.34 16.28
C SER A 168 11.14 0.51 17.47
N LEU A 169 10.23 -0.07 18.26
CA LEU A 169 10.61 -0.94 19.38
C LEU A 169 11.13 -2.30 18.90
N TYR A 170 10.47 -2.93 17.94
CA TYR A 170 10.94 -4.19 17.38
C TYR A 170 12.25 -4.05 16.59
N GLU A 171 12.51 -2.89 15.98
CA GLU A 171 13.80 -2.58 15.35
C GLU A 171 14.94 -2.56 16.36
N VAL A 172 14.70 -2.02 17.56
CA VAL A 172 15.69 -2.01 18.65
C VAL A 172 15.95 -3.43 19.18
N GLU A 173 14.93 -4.29 19.18
CA GLU A 173 15.05 -5.72 19.51
C GLU A 173 15.56 -6.59 18.35
N GLU A 174 15.91 -5.98 17.20
CA GLU A 174 16.33 -6.67 15.97
C GLU A 174 15.30 -7.71 15.44
N ASN A 175 14.04 -7.57 15.83
CA ASN A 175 12.95 -8.46 15.41
C ASN A 175 12.37 -8.02 14.06
N PHE A 176 13.17 -8.19 13.00
CA PHE A 176 12.84 -7.71 11.66
C PHE A 176 11.62 -8.42 11.03
N GLU A 177 11.30 -9.64 11.46
CA GLU A 177 10.06 -10.33 11.11
C GLU A 177 8.84 -9.51 11.53
N LYS A 178 8.78 -9.10 12.80
CA LYS A 178 7.65 -8.31 13.34
C LYS A 178 7.59 -6.92 12.71
N CYS A 179 8.73 -6.28 12.47
CA CYS A 179 8.78 -5.03 11.72
C CYS A 179 8.15 -5.20 10.33
N SER A 180 8.49 -6.26 9.60
CA SER A 180 7.94 -6.53 8.27
C SER A 180 6.43 -6.75 8.29
N GLU A 181 5.91 -7.48 9.28
CA GLU A 181 4.46 -7.70 9.45
C GLU A 181 3.71 -6.38 9.69
N ILE A 182 4.23 -5.53 10.58
CA ILE A 182 3.59 -4.26 10.92
C ILE A 182 3.70 -3.25 9.78
N LEU A 183 4.84 -3.17 9.10
CA LEU A 183 5.02 -2.27 7.96
C LEU A 183 4.12 -2.64 6.78
N LYS A 184 3.86 -3.94 6.55
CA LYS A 184 2.85 -4.39 5.58
C LYS A 184 1.43 -3.93 5.94
N GLU A 185 1.11 -3.86 7.22
CA GLU A 185 -0.17 -3.29 7.66
C GLU A 185 -0.20 -1.77 7.41
N LEU A 186 0.88 -1.07 7.78
CA LEU A 186 1.02 0.38 7.59
C LEU A 186 0.89 0.81 6.12
N ILE A 187 1.59 0.14 5.19
CA ILE A 187 1.52 0.50 3.76
C ILE A 187 0.14 0.20 3.13
N ASN A 188 -0.69 -0.65 3.75
CA ASN A 188 -2.07 -0.82 3.29
C ASN A 188 -2.98 0.33 3.77
N ILE A 189 -2.63 0.99 4.87
CA ILE A 189 -3.33 2.18 5.39
C ILE A 189 -2.88 3.42 4.61
N GLU A 190 -1.57 3.54 4.37
CA GLU A 190 -0.93 4.65 3.67
C GLU A 190 -0.19 4.15 2.40
N PRO A 191 -0.91 3.80 1.29
CA PRO A 191 -0.33 3.15 0.12
C PRO A 191 0.69 3.96 -0.67
N TYR A 192 0.78 5.26 -0.38
CA TYR A 192 1.61 6.22 -1.09
C TYR A 192 2.61 6.91 -0.16
N ASP A 193 2.77 6.44 1.08
CA ASP A 193 3.77 7.00 1.98
C ASP A 193 5.14 6.42 1.67
N GLU A 194 6.01 7.28 1.12
CA GLU A 194 7.36 6.92 0.71
C GLU A 194 8.30 6.66 1.88
N GLU A 195 8.06 7.25 3.06
CA GLU A 195 8.85 6.99 4.27
C GLU A 195 8.60 5.57 4.78
N ILE A 196 7.33 5.13 4.76
CA ILE A 196 6.95 3.74 5.08
C ILE A 196 7.56 2.78 4.06
N ALA A 197 7.52 3.11 2.77
CA ALA A 197 8.14 2.31 1.71
C ALA A 197 9.66 2.19 1.89
N LEU A 198 10.35 3.28 2.23
CA LEU A 198 11.78 3.29 2.49
C LEU A 198 12.13 2.38 3.65
N ARG A 199 11.38 2.48 4.75
CA ARG A 199 11.59 1.64 5.93
C ARG A 199 11.34 0.16 5.64
N ILE A 200 10.38 -0.18 4.78
CA ILE A 200 10.20 -1.56 4.30
C ILE A 200 11.44 -2.08 3.57
N LEU A 201 12.04 -1.27 2.67
CA LEU A 201 13.25 -1.65 1.97
C LEU A 201 14.43 -1.87 2.93
N GLU A 202 14.60 -0.99 3.91
CA GLU A 202 15.63 -1.13 4.95
C GLU A 202 15.47 -2.40 5.78
N ILE A 203 14.25 -2.72 6.20
CA ILE A 203 13.96 -3.93 6.97
C ILE A 203 14.19 -5.19 6.14
N TYR A 204 13.75 -5.22 4.87
CA TYR A 204 14.03 -6.36 4.01
C TYR A 204 15.52 -6.55 3.74
N GLU A 205 16.27 -5.46 3.61
CA GLU A 205 17.72 -5.51 3.47
C GLU A 205 18.39 -6.07 4.73
N LYS A 206 18.04 -5.56 5.92
CA LYS A 206 18.55 -6.04 7.22
C LYS A 206 18.21 -7.52 7.45
N ASN A 207 17.04 -7.95 6.98
CA ASN A 207 16.58 -9.34 7.06
C ASN A 207 17.09 -10.24 5.91
N GLY A 208 17.97 -9.74 5.04
CA GLY A 208 18.51 -10.51 3.90
C GLY A 208 17.48 -10.88 2.82
N LYS A 209 16.25 -10.35 2.90
CA LYS A 209 15.10 -10.62 2.02
C LYS A 209 15.13 -9.72 0.78
N ARG A 210 16.27 -9.70 0.08
CA ARG A 210 16.52 -8.83 -1.08
C ARG A 210 15.49 -8.97 -2.20
N SER A 211 15.14 -10.19 -2.57
CA SER A 211 14.15 -10.43 -3.64
C SER A 211 12.80 -9.80 -3.32
N LEU A 212 12.38 -9.86 -2.05
CA LEU A 212 11.16 -9.21 -1.59
C LEU A 212 11.27 -7.68 -1.60
N ALA A 213 12.43 -7.11 -1.30
CA ALA A 213 12.66 -5.67 -1.42
C ALA A 213 12.51 -5.17 -2.86
N ILE A 214 13.08 -5.89 -3.83
CA ILE A 214 12.99 -5.55 -5.26
C ILE A 214 11.53 -5.62 -5.72
N LEU A 215 10.85 -6.75 -5.46
CA LEU A 215 9.45 -6.94 -5.85
C LEU A 215 8.52 -5.90 -5.21
N PHE A 216 8.78 -5.55 -3.94
CA PHE A 216 8.00 -4.52 -3.25
C PHE A 216 8.18 -3.14 -3.89
N TYR A 217 9.42 -2.72 -4.18
CA TYR A 217 9.67 -1.42 -4.82
C TYR A 217 9.04 -1.36 -6.21
N ASP A 218 9.16 -2.41 -7.02
CA ASP A 218 8.59 -2.42 -8.37
C ASP A 218 7.05 -2.32 -8.33
N ASP A 219 6.38 -3.01 -7.39
CA ASP A 219 4.93 -2.88 -7.17
C ASP A 219 4.54 -1.49 -6.64
N PHE A 220 5.31 -0.96 -5.68
CA PHE A 220 5.10 0.37 -5.13
C PHE A 220 5.24 1.45 -6.21
N LYS A 221 6.32 1.43 -7.00
CA LYS A 221 6.56 2.34 -8.12
C LYS A 221 5.43 2.28 -9.15
N LYS A 222 4.97 1.08 -9.49
CA LYS A 222 3.82 0.88 -10.39
C LYS A 222 2.56 1.54 -9.84
N LYS A 223 2.24 1.36 -8.56
CA LYS A 223 1.09 2.00 -7.90
C LYS A 223 1.22 3.53 -7.89
N PHE A 224 2.38 4.04 -7.50
CA PHE A 224 2.67 5.47 -7.44
C PHE A 224 2.49 6.14 -8.81
N MET A 225 3.04 5.53 -9.86
CA MET A 225 2.86 6.01 -11.24
C MET A 225 1.41 5.89 -11.72
N THR A 226 0.74 4.78 -11.44
CA THR A 226 -0.63 4.54 -11.93
C THR A 226 -1.65 5.48 -11.28
N PHE A 227 -1.55 5.69 -9.96
CA PHE A 227 -2.55 6.42 -9.20
C PHE A 227 -2.21 7.90 -8.98
N LEU A 228 -0.93 8.26 -8.90
CA LEU A 228 -0.48 9.64 -8.67
C LEU A 228 0.16 10.28 -9.90
N GLY A 229 0.53 9.51 -10.93
CA GLY A 229 1.16 10.04 -12.14
C GLY A 229 2.57 10.58 -11.93
N ILE A 230 3.22 10.22 -10.82
CA ILE A 230 4.57 10.66 -10.45
C ILE A 230 5.45 9.46 -10.15
N SER A 231 6.76 9.66 -10.27
CA SER A 231 7.79 8.69 -9.85
C SER A 231 8.09 8.85 -8.35
N PRO A 232 8.50 7.77 -7.65
CA PRO A 232 8.99 7.88 -6.28
C PRO A 232 10.20 8.82 -6.18
N CYS A 233 10.44 9.37 -5.00
CA CYS A 233 11.52 10.29 -4.70
C CYS A 233 12.90 9.65 -4.85
N GLU A 234 13.92 10.51 -5.03
CA GLU A 234 15.30 10.09 -5.26
C GLU A 234 15.86 9.23 -4.12
N GLU A 235 15.44 9.48 -2.88
CA GLU A 235 15.90 8.73 -1.71
C GLU A 235 15.46 7.26 -1.77
N LEU A 236 14.18 7.01 -2.10
CA LEU A 236 13.65 5.67 -2.22
C LEU A 236 14.27 4.92 -3.42
N GLU A 237 14.44 5.61 -4.56
CA GLU A 237 15.07 5.03 -5.74
C GLU A 237 16.54 4.69 -5.50
N LYS A 238 17.30 5.57 -4.82
CA LYS A 238 18.68 5.30 -4.43
C LYS A 238 18.77 4.06 -3.54
N LYS A 239 17.88 3.93 -2.55
CA LYS A 239 17.85 2.75 -1.67
C LYS A 239 17.59 1.47 -2.46
N TYR A 240 16.64 1.50 -3.39
CA TYR A 240 16.39 0.37 -4.29
C TYR A 240 17.63 0.01 -5.13
N LEU A 241 18.33 0.99 -5.71
CA LEU A 241 19.54 0.77 -6.51
C LEU A 241 20.70 0.20 -5.67
N GLU A 242 20.86 0.64 -4.41
CA GLU A 242 21.81 0.05 -3.47
C GLU A 242 21.50 -1.43 -3.21
N ILE A 243 20.24 -1.75 -2.93
CA ILE A 243 19.79 -3.13 -2.74
C ILE A 243 20.01 -3.95 -4.01
N LYS A 244 19.77 -3.39 -5.20
CA LYS A 244 19.98 -4.05 -6.50
C LYS A 244 21.46 -4.22 -6.86
N SER A 245 22.35 -3.36 -6.40
CA SER A 245 23.78 -3.43 -6.74
C SER A 245 24.63 -4.31 -5.80
N LYS A 246 24.16 -4.59 -4.57
CA LYS A 246 24.91 -5.38 -3.54
C LYS A 246 25.34 -6.82 -3.91
N ASN A 247 24.94 -7.38 -5.06
CA ASN A 247 25.43 -8.67 -5.58
C ASN A 247 26.40 -8.52 -6.76
N ILE A 248 26.53 -7.34 -7.37
CA ILE A 248 27.53 -7.08 -8.40
C ILE A 248 28.94 -7.07 -7.78
N SER A 249 29.06 -6.87 -6.47
CA SER A 249 30.31 -6.87 -5.73
C SER A 249 30.81 -8.26 -5.28
N LYS A 250 30.11 -9.37 -5.57
CA LYS A 250 30.63 -10.74 -5.38
C LYS A 250 31.09 -11.44 -6.67
N GLU A 251 30.99 -10.76 -7.82
CA GLU A 251 31.60 -11.18 -9.09
C GLU A 251 32.46 -10.04 -9.70
N LYS A 252 33.32 -9.43 -8.88
CA LYS A 252 34.46 -8.68 -9.44
C LYS A 252 35.60 -9.66 -9.70
N ILE A 253 35.54 -10.31 -10.86
CA ILE A 253 36.73 -10.84 -11.52
C ILE A 253 37.59 -9.64 -11.91
N ASP A 254 38.81 -9.62 -11.39
CA ASP A 254 39.91 -8.80 -11.87
C ASP A 254 39.97 -8.81 -13.39
N ASN A 255 40.10 -7.64 -14.01
CA ASN A 255 41.18 -7.44 -14.99
C ASN A 255 41.36 -5.97 -15.33
N LYS A 256 42.43 -5.40 -14.77
CA LYS A 256 43.26 -4.44 -15.51
C LYS A 256 43.74 -5.15 -16.78
N ASN A 257 43.47 -4.58 -17.95
CA ASN A 257 44.48 -4.41 -19.01
C ASN A 257 43.90 -3.62 -20.19
N LYS A 258 44.58 -2.52 -20.53
CA LYS A 258 44.60 -1.96 -21.88
C LYS A 258 45.26 -2.98 -22.79
N VAL A 259 44.66 -3.37 -23.92
CA VAL A 259 45.32 -3.54 -25.23
C VAL A 259 44.27 -3.45 -26.35
N THR A 260 44.55 -2.60 -27.33
CA THR A 260 43.99 -2.52 -28.69
C THR A 260 44.39 -3.73 -29.55
N PHE A 261 43.44 -4.39 -30.25
CA PHE A 261 43.42 -4.61 -31.72
C PHE A 261 42.27 -5.58 -32.10
N LYS A 262 41.70 -5.30 -33.28
CA LYS A 262 40.55 -5.93 -33.97
C LYS A 262 40.49 -7.47 -33.88
N ASN A 263 39.45 -7.96 -33.21
CA ASN A 263 38.60 -9.07 -33.62
C ASN A 263 37.20 -8.74 -33.07
N LYS A 264 36.15 -8.82 -33.89
CA LYS A 264 34.79 -8.54 -33.38
C LYS A 264 34.47 -9.56 -32.30
N ASN A 265 34.04 -9.10 -31.13
CA ASN A 265 33.63 -10.01 -30.06
C ASN A 265 32.37 -10.76 -30.52
N GLU A 266 32.36 -12.08 -30.37
CA GLU A 266 31.16 -12.88 -30.65
C GLU A 266 30.15 -12.67 -29.53
N LEU A 267 28.92 -12.30 -29.89
CA LEU A 267 27.82 -12.11 -28.94
C LEU A 267 26.73 -13.12 -29.27
N LEU A 268 26.56 -14.11 -28.39
CA LEU A 268 25.51 -15.12 -28.49
C LEU A 268 24.25 -14.64 -27.77
N LEU A 269 23.14 -14.56 -28.51
CA LEU A 269 21.84 -14.13 -28.01
C LEU A 269 20.84 -15.29 -28.15
N GLU A 270 20.48 -15.91 -27.04
CA GLU A 270 19.40 -16.90 -27.01
C GLU A 270 18.06 -16.20 -26.84
N THR A 271 17.18 -16.36 -27.82
CA THR A 271 15.87 -15.70 -27.91
C THR A 271 14.73 -16.71 -28.00
N HIS A 272 13.53 -16.29 -27.62
CA HIS A 272 12.33 -17.13 -27.60
C HIS A 272 11.16 -16.43 -28.30
N CYS A 273 10.31 -17.23 -28.95
CA CYS A 273 9.11 -16.74 -29.63
C CYS A 273 7.82 -17.14 -28.89
N VAL A 274 6.84 -16.24 -28.87
CA VAL A 274 5.46 -16.50 -28.42
C VAL A 274 4.51 -15.81 -29.41
N GLY A 275 3.75 -16.60 -30.18
CA GLY A 275 3.20 -16.15 -31.47
C GLY A 275 1.97 -15.26 -31.44
N GLU A 276 1.37 -15.05 -30.27
CA GLU A 276 0.13 -14.29 -30.15
C GLU A 276 0.36 -12.80 -29.85
N ILE A 277 1.59 -12.40 -29.52
CA ILE A 277 1.89 -11.05 -29.02
C ILE A 277 2.70 -10.27 -30.06
N GLU A 278 2.18 -9.13 -30.48
CA GLU A 278 2.87 -8.23 -31.41
C GLU A 278 4.21 -7.75 -30.82
N TYR A 279 5.28 -7.78 -31.63
CA TYR A 279 6.66 -7.42 -31.23
C TYR A 279 7.34 -8.35 -30.23
N TYR A 280 6.76 -9.49 -29.88
CA TYR A 280 7.30 -10.31 -28.79
C TYR A 280 8.76 -10.71 -29.01
N TRP A 281 9.06 -11.34 -30.15
CA TRP A 281 10.43 -11.77 -30.43
C TRP A 281 11.36 -10.58 -30.61
N THR A 282 10.89 -9.52 -31.28
CA THR A 282 11.66 -8.27 -31.45
C THR A 282 12.04 -7.65 -30.10
N ASN A 283 11.11 -7.63 -29.15
CA ASN A 283 11.37 -7.19 -27.78
C ASN A 283 12.36 -8.13 -27.08
N ASN A 284 12.19 -9.45 -27.23
CA ASN A 284 13.08 -10.42 -26.60
C ASN A 284 14.53 -10.34 -27.13
N LEU A 285 14.71 -10.11 -28.43
CA LEU A 285 16.01 -9.82 -29.02
C LEU A 285 16.60 -8.54 -28.43
N LEU A 286 15.80 -7.48 -28.30
CA LEU A 286 16.23 -6.22 -27.70
C LEU A 286 16.62 -6.38 -26.23
N ASP A 287 15.86 -7.16 -25.44
CA ASP A 287 16.19 -7.50 -24.05
C ASP A 287 17.57 -8.19 -23.98
N LYS A 288 17.83 -9.15 -24.85
CA LYS A 288 19.12 -9.87 -24.90
C LYS A 288 20.27 -8.97 -25.31
N ILE A 289 20.02 -7.98 -26.17
CA ILE A 289 21.01 -6.94 -26.49
C ILE A 289 21.27 -6.06 -25.26
N LEU A 290 20.23 -5.60 -24.57
CA LEU A 290 20.32 -4.72 -23.40
C LEU A 290 21.04 -5.38 -22.21
N GLU A 291 20.95 -6.70 -22.06
CA GLU A 291 21.69 -7.46 -21.06
C GLU A 291 23.22 -7.36 -21.24
N ASN A 292 23.68 -7.19 -22.49
CA ASN A 292 25.11 -7.26 -22.84
C ASN A 292 25.68 -5.91 -23.30
N ILE A 293 24.82 -5.00 -23.78
CA ILE A 293 25.23 -3.80 -24.51
C ILE A 293 24.45 -2.58 -23.99
N ASN A 294 25.19 -1.53 -23.66
CA ASN A 294 24.60 -0.22 -23.41
C ASN A 294 24.23 0.49 -24.72
N ILE A 295 22.94 0.47 -25.08
CA ILE A 295 22.45 1.02 -26.36
C ILE A 295 22.54 2.55 -26.48
N SER A 296 22.75 3.27 -25.37
CA SER A 296 22.94 4.74 -25.38
C SER A 296 24.21 5.18 -26.11
N ASN A 297 25.15 4.26 -26.33
CA ASN A 297 26.32 4.50 -27.18
C ASN A 297 25.97 4.51 -28.68
N TYR A 298 24.82 3.94 -29.07
CA TYR A 298 24.45 3.72 -30.47
C TYR A 298 23.20 4.49 -30.91
N LEU A 299 22.31 4.81 -29.98
CA LEU A 299 21.04 5.49 -30.25
C LEU A 299 20.91 6.79 -29.45
N ASN A 300 20.19 7.76 -30.00
CA ASN A 300 19.87 9.00 -29.27
C ASN A 300 18.64 8.83 -28.36
N GLU A 301 18.43 9.78 -27.44
CA GLU A 301 17.33 9.73 -26.46
C GLU A 301 15.94 9.57 -27.08
N LYS A 302 15.67 10.19 -28.25
CA LYS A 302 14.38 10.05 -28.94
C LYS A 302 14.18 8.64 -29.49
N GLU A 303 15.24 8.04 -30.03
CA GLU A 303 15.23 6.67 -30.55
C GLU A 303 15.05 5.66 -29.42
N ILE A 304 15.74 5.85 -28.30
CA ILE A 304 15.59 4.99 -27.11
C ILE A 304 14.17 5.09 -26.55
N LYS A 305 13.61 6.30 -26.49
CA LYS A 305 12.23 6.52 -26.06
C LYS A 305 11.22 5.79 -26.95
N ASP A 306 11.41 5.83 -28.27
CA ASP A 306 10.53 5.12 -29.21
C ASP A 306 10.63 3.59 -29.05
N LEU A 307 11.82 3.04 -28.76
CA LEU A 307 11.99 1.61 -28.41
C LEU A 307 11.33 1.25 -27.08
N GLY A 308 11.22 2.22 -26.15
CA GLY A 308 10.45 2.11 -24.92
C GLY A 308 8.97 1.74 -25.13
N TYR A 309 8.44 1.91 -26.35
CA TYR A 309 7.09 1.44 -26.69
C TYR A 309 6.96 -0.09 -26.70
N ILE A 310 8.01 -0.81 -27.13
CA ILE A 310 8.00 -2.28 -27.18
C ILE A 310 8.77 -2.91 -26.00
N ASN A 311 9.69 -2.17 -25.38
CA ASN A 311 10.58 -2.68 -24.34
C ASN A 311 10.50 -1.86 -23.06
N ILE A 312 10.05 -2.51 -21.98
CA ILE A 312 9.80 -1.86 -20.69
C ILE A 312 11.08 -1.33 -20.03
N ASN A 313 12.25 -1.90 -20.33
CA ASN A 313 13.53 -1.46 -19.77
C ASN A 313 13.98 -0.10 -20.32
N LEU A 314 13.37 0.36 -21.42
CA LEU A 314 13.66 1.63 -22.08
C LEU A 314 12.52 2.65 -21.94
N PHE A 315 11.46 2.30 -21.21
CA PHE A 315 10.30 3.17 -21.04
C PHE A 315 10.66 4.41 -20.21
N THR A 316 10.18 5.59 -20.65
CA THR A 316 10.38 6.87 -19.96
C THR A 316 9.02 7.56 -19.76
N ASP A 317 8.83 8.22 -18.60
CA ASP A 317 7.56 8.76 -18.06
C ASP A 317 6.80 9.79 -18.92
N ALA A 318 7.26 10.09 -20.14
CA ALA A 318 6.66 11.11 -20.98
C ALA A 318 5.64 10.52 -21.94
N LEU A 319 4.39 11.05 -21.93
CA LEU A 319 3.28 10.81 -22.88
C LEU A 319 3.79 10.25 -24.23
N LEU A 320 3.73 8.93 -24.38
CA LEU A 320 4.17 8.23 -25.59
C LEU A 320 3.06 8.33 -26.63
N LEU A 321 3.23 9.23 -27.59
CA LEU A 321 2.58 9.06 -28.90
C LEU A 321 2.99 7.68 -29.41
N ILE A 322 2.01 6.84 -29.77
CA ILE A 322 2.25 5.50 -30.32
C ILE A 322 3.13 5.66 -31.57
N PRO A 323 4.41 5.24 -31.53
CA PRO A 323 5.29 5.40 -32.66
C PRO A 323 4.80 4.48 -33.79
N PRO A 324 4.80 4.93 -35.06
CA PRO A 324 4.46 4.08 -36.19
C PRO A 324 5.34 2.84 -36.21
N LYS A 325 4.78 1.67 -36.56
CA LYS A 325 5.50 0.39 -36.57
C LYS A 325 6.83 0.44 -37.31
N VAL A 326 6.84 1.12 -38.47
CA VAL A 326 8.03 1.32 -39.31
C VAL A 326 9.15 2.07 -38.59
N ARG A 327 8.81 2.98 -37.66
CA ARG A 327 9.78 3.75 -36.89
C ARG A 327 10.54 2.86 -35.92
N ILE A 328 9.83 2.00 -35.21
CA ILE A 328 10.42 1.04 -34.25
C ILE A 328 11.38 0.10 -34.99
N ILE A 329 10.92 -0.49 -36.09
CA ILE A 329 11.73 -1.38 -36.93
C ILE A 329 12.99 -0.68 -37.46
N ASN A 330 12.87 0.55 -37.96
CA ASN A 330 14.02 1.30 -38.48
C ASN A 330 15.07 1.60 -37.39
N ILE A 331 14.63 1.90 -36.17
CA ILE A 331 15.55 2.14 -35.04
C ILE A 331 16.29 0.86 -34.69
N LEU A 332 15.61 -0.28 -34.66
CA LEU A 332 16.24 -1.58 -34.40
C LEU A 332 17.22 -2.00 -35.50
N LEU A 333 16.87 -1.81 -36.78
CA LEU A 333 17.79 -2.06 -37.90
C LEU A 333 19.04 -1.18 -37.77
N LYS A 334 18.88 0.11 -37.45
CA LYS A 334 19.99 1.03 -37.22
C LYS A 334 20.87 0.60 -36.04
N LEU A 335 20.26 0.09 -34.97
CA LEU A 335 21.00 -0.45 -33.83
C LEU A 335 21.85 -1.66 -34.27
N LEU A 336 21.24 -2.65 -34.93
CA LEU A 336 21.93 -3.85 -35.40
C LEU A 336 23.05 -3.53 -36.40
N GLU A 337 22.83 -2.60 -37.34
CA GLU A 337 23.85 -2.13 -38.28
C GLU A 337 25.07 -1.57 -37.55
N LYS A 338 24.87 -0.79 -36.48
CA LYS A 338 25.99 -0.30 -35.67
C LYS A 338 26.66 -1.40 -34.87
N LEU A 339 25.89 -2.28 -34.25
CA LEU A 339 26.43 -3.38 -33.43
C LEU A 339 27.26 -4.35 -34.26
N THR A 340 26.85 -4.64 -35.48
CA THR A 340 27.60 -5.53 -36.39
C THR A 340 28.95 -4.94 -36.79
N THR A 341 29.23 -3.65 -36.58
CA THR A 341 30.59 -3.11 -36.79
C THR A 341 31.59 -3.54 -35.70
N GLU A 342 31.09 -3.85 -34.51
CA GLU A 342 31.89 -4.15 -33.31
C GLU A 342 31.77 -5.62 -32.86
N TYR A 343 30.63 -6.25 -33.13
CA TYR A 343 30.28 -7.59 -32.68
C TYR A 343 29.92 -8.51 -33.84
N ASN A 344 30.19 -9.80 -33.67
CA ASN A 344 29.58 -10.84 -34.49
C ASN A 344 28.33 -11.34 -33.74
N LEU A 345 27.15 -10.94 -34.19
CA LEU A 345 25.89 -11.27 -33.53
C LEU A 345 25.41 -12.66 -33.96
N ILE A 346 25.37 -13.60 -33.01
CA ILE A 346 24.87 -14.95 -33.22
C ILE A 346 23.55 -15.07 -32.46
N VAL A 347 22.44 -15.26 -33.16
CA VAL A 347 21.12 -15.36 -32.53
C VAL A 347 20.62 -16.78 -32.65
N LYS A 348 20.27 -17.38 -31.51
CA LYS A 348 19.59 -18.67 -31.45
C LYS A 348 18.12 -18.45 -31.15
N ILE A 349 17.23 -18.94 -32.01
CA ILE A 349 15.79 -18.68 -31.93
C ILE A 349 15.06 -19.95 -31.51
N ILE A 350 14.51 -19.96 -30.30
CA ILE A 350 13.78 -21.10 -29.75
C ILE A 350 12.29 -20.93 -30.07
N GLN A 351 11.68 -21.98 -30.64
CA GLN A 351 10.27 -22.03 -31.09
C GLN A 351 9.95 -21.03 -32.21
N ILE A 352 10.83 -20.93 -33.23
CA ILE A 352 10.66 -20.01 -34.36
C ILE A 352 9.30 -20.14 -35.08
N GLU A 353 8.68 -21.32 -35.04
CA GLU A 353 7.32 -21.58 -35.55
C GLU A 353 6.23 -20.74 -34.86
N LYS A 354 6.52 -20.18 -33.68
CA LYS A 354 5.65 -19.28 -32.91
C LYS A 354 6.10 -17.82 -33.00
N ILE A 355 6.80 -17.40 -34.05
CA ILE A 355 7.15 -15.98 -34.21
C ILE A 355 5.92 -15.13 -34.57
N ASP A 356 5.79 -13.93 -34.00
CA ASP A 356 4.71 -13.00 -34.36
C ASP A 356 4.92 -12.39 -35.76
N TYR A 357 3.82 -11.96 -36.40
CA TYR A 357 3.85 -11.49 -37.79
C TYR A 357 4.82 -10.34 -38.03
N ILE A 358 4.91 -9.36 -37.11
CA ILE A 358 5.79 -8.22 -37.28
C ILE A 358 7.25 -8.63 -37.09
N SER A 359 7.54 -9.42 -36.06
CA SER A 359 8.88 -9.97 -35.84
C SER A 359 9.34 -10.88 -36.97
N LYS A 360 8.42 -11.58 -37.65
CA LYS A 360 8.75 -12.39 -38.84
C LYS A 360 9.27 -11.52 -39.99
N ILE A 361 8.54 -10.45 -40.33
CA ILE A 361 8.97 -9.50 -41.37
C ILE A 361 10.32 -8.87 -40.99
N PHE A 362 10.50 -8.54 -39.71
CA PHE A 362 11.75 -7.98 -39.23
C PHE A 362 12.91 -8.98 -39.37
N LEU A 363 12.70 -10.25 -39.00
CA LEU A 363 13.69 -11.31 -39.15
C LEU A 363 14.11 -11.51 -40.61
N GLU A 364 13.15 -11.57 -41.54
CA GLU A 364 13.42 -11.68 -42.99
C GLU A 364 14.31 -10.52 -43.50
N GLU A 365 14.10 -9.31 -42.99
CA GLU A 365 14.91 -8.13 -43.37
C GLU A 365 16.31 -8.14 -42.72
N ILE A 366 16.44 -8.65 -41.48
CA ILE A 366 17.75 -8.82 -40.82
C ILE A 366 18.58 -9.88 -41.55
N GLU A 367 17.98 -11.01 -41.93
CA GLU A 367 18.62 -12.07 -42.70
C GLU A 367 19.10 -11.55 -44.06
N ARG A 368 18.24 -10.81 -44.79
CA ARG A 368 18.58 -10.21 -46.08
C ARG A 368 19.80 -9.26 -46.01
N ARG A 369 19.97 -8.57 -44.88
CA ARG A 369 21.09 -7.63 -44.66
C ARG A 369 22.31 -8.26 -44.00
N GLU A 370 22.29 -9.57 -43.74
CA GLU A 370 23.36 -10.33 -43.09
C GLU A 370 23.76 -9.75 -41.72
N PHE A 371 22.79 -9.18 -40.98
CA PHE A 371 23.06 -8.54 -39.70
C PHE A 371 23.29 -9.51 -38.55
N ILE A 372 22.78 -10.75 -38.64
CA ILE A 372 22.96 -11.78 -37.62
C ILE A 372 23.28 -13.12 -38.27
N THR A 373 24.00 -13.97 -37.55
CA THR A 373 24.10 -15.40 -37.87
C THR A 373 23.08 -16.16 -37.04
N ILE A 374 22.13 -16.84 -37.69
CA ILE A 374 21.11 -17.63 -36.99
C ILE A 374 21.65 -19.03 -36.74
N LYS A 375 21.50 -19.52 -35.51
CA LYS A 375 21.70 -20.93 -35.16
C LYS A 375 20.35 -21.54 -34.79
N GLU A 376 20.01 -22.65 -35.44
CA GLU A 376 18.86 -23.49 -35.06
C GLU A 376 19.09 -24.21 -33.73
#